data_AF-A0A069INN0-F1
#
_entry.id   AF-A0A069INN0-F1
#
_cell.length_a   1.000
_cell.length_b   1.000
_cell.length_c   1.000
_cell.angle_alpha   90.00
_cell.angle_beta   90.00
_cell.angle_gamma   90.00
#
_symmetry.space_group_name_H-M   'P 1'
#
loop_
_entity.id
_entity.type
_entity.pdbx_description
1 polymer ?
#
loop_
_entity_poly.entity_id
_entity_poly.type
_entity_poly.pdbx_seq_one_letter_code
_entity_poly.pdbx_strand_id
1 'polypeptide(L)'
;MLTASRRETVDDKIARLYQRNGADFGAGSAEDYLDKVTAFTAKPPRDAETVKRPNGDTLIYQASTNTFAVVARDGTPRTMFKPTTGADYWAEQKTAAPRFGQRRQSTPTAS
;
A
#
# COMPACT_ATOMS: atom_id res chain seq x y z
N MET A 1 19.52 -5.12 21.46
CA MET A 1 18.49 -4.09 21.72
C MET A 1 18.15 -3.40 20.39
N LEU A 2 17.15 -3.87 19.64
CA LEU A 2 16.74 -3.30 18.33
C LEU A 2 15.21 -3.09 18.23
N THR A 3 14.48 -3.40 19.30
CA THR A 3 13.02 -3.52 19.31
C THR A 3 12.30 -2.19 19.51
N ALA A 4 12.89 -1.26 20.27
CA ALA A 4 12.29 0.04 20.56
C ALA A 4 12.25 0.96 19.33
N SER A 5 13.39 1.16 18.65
CA SER A 5 13.47 2.07 17.49
C SER A 5 12.66 1.60 16.29
N ARG A 6 12.56 0.27 16.07
CA ARG A 6 11.71 -0.27 15.00
C ARG A 6 10.23 0.00 15.27
N ARG A 7 9.80 -0.12 16.53
CA ARG A 7 8.41 0.12 16.91
C ARG A 7 8.05 1.60 16.74
N GLU A 8 8.91 2.50 17.22
CA GLU A 8 8.76 3.95 17.06
C GLU A 8 8.63 4.35 15.57
N THR A 9 9.48 3.81 14.70
CA THR A 9 9.39 4.10 13.24
C THR A 9 8.13 3.53 12.56
N VAL A 10 7.57 2.45 13.10
CA VAL A 10 6.29 1.88 12.64
C VAL A 10 5.13 2.75 13.11
N ASP A 11 5.12 3.15 14.38
CA ASP A 11 4.10 4.03 14.96
C ASP A 11 4.11 5.40 14.24
N ASP A 12 5.28 5.98 13.97
CA ASP A 12 5.43 7.21 13.18
C ASP A 12 4.92 7.05 11.73
N LYS A 13 5.10 5.87 11.15
CA LYS A 13 4.58 5.57 9.82
C LYS A 13 3.06 5.49 9.85
N ILE A 14 2.49 4.81 10.83
CA ILE A 14 1.03 4.67 10.99
C ILE A 14 0.41 6.05 11.23
N ALA A 15 0.99 6.87 12.12
CA ALA A 15 0.55 8.23 12.38
C ALA A 15 0.52 9.07 11.09
N ARG A 16 1.57 9.01 10.25
CA ARG A 16 1.60 9.72 8.96
C ARG A 16 0.53 9.23 7.98
N LEU A 17 0.31 7.92 7.90
CA LEU A 17 -0.74 7.35 7.02
C LEU A 17 -2.14 7.75 7.51
N TYR A 18 -2.35 7.78 8.82
CA TYR A 18 -3.57 8.25 9.45
C TYR A 18 -3.80 9.74 9.18
N GLN A 19 -2.81 10.60 9.38
CA GLN A 19 -2.93 12.04 9.12
C GLN A 19 -3.32 12.32 7.65
N ARG A 20 -2.84 11.50 6.71
CA ARG A 20 -3.13 11.68 5.29
C ARG A 20 -4.48 11.10 4.84
N ASN A 21 -4.85 9.93 5.35
CA ASN A 21 -5.98 9.16 4.78
C ASN A 21 -7.07 8.83 5.82
N GLY A 22 -6.83 9.04 7.11
CA GLY A 22 -7.70 8.58 8.19
C GLY A 22 -9.12 9.12 8.09
N ALA A 23 -9.26 10.41 7.77
CA ALA A 23 -10.54 11.06 7.58
C ALA A 23 -11.39 10.40 6.46
N ASP A 24 -10.75 9.96 5.37
CA ASP A 24 -11.44 9.30 4.24
C ASP A 24 -12.11 7.98 4.64
N PHE A 25 -11.66 7.36 5.73
CA PHE A 25 -12.19 6.12 6.28
C PHE A 25 -12.94 6.30 7.59
N GLY A 26 -13.21 7.54 7.99
CA GLY A 26 -13.87 7.85 9.26
C GLY A 26 -13.12 7.31 10.47
N ALA A 27 -11.78 7.24 10.39
CA ALA A 27 -10.98 6.78 11.51
C ALA A 27 -10.83 7.88 12.56
N GLY A 28 -11.08 7.56 13.84
CA GLY A 28 -10.97 8.51 14.95
C GLY A 28 -9.56 8.63 15.54
N SER A 29 -8.70 7.65 15.29
CA SER A 29 -7.31 7.61 15.75
C SER A 29 -6.41 6.83 14.78
N ALA A 30 -5.10 6.87 15.04
CA ALA A 30 -4.12 6.12 14.27
C ALA A 30 -4.29 4.60 14.45
N GLU A 31 -4.67 4.16 15.65
CA GLU A 31 -4.98 2.76 15.97
C GLU A 31 -6.25 2.29 15.25
N ASP A 32 -7.34 3.07 15.30
CA ASP A 32 -8.58 2.73 14.58
C ASP A 32 -8.33 2.67 13.06
N TYR A 33 -7.53 3.59 12.53
CA TYR A 33 -7.10 3.52 11.14
C TYR A 33 -6.30 2.24 10.84
N LEU A 34 -5.36 1.85 11.70
CA LEU A 34 -4.59 0.61 11.55
C LEU A 34 -5.50 -0.62 11.60
N ASP A 35 -6.50 -0.65 12.48
CA ASP A 35 -7.46 -1.74 12.58
C ASP A 35 -8.27 -1.87 11.29
N LYS A 36 -8.75 -0.75 10.72
CA LYS A 36 -9.44 -0.73 9.42
C LYS A 36 -8.53 -1.22 8.28
N VAL A 37 -7.29 -0.76 8.24
CA VAL A 37 -6.27 -1.22 7.25
C VAL A 37 -6.07 -2.73 7.36
N THR A 38 -5.89 -3.22 8.59
CA THR A 38 -5.66 -4.64 8.87
C THR A 38 -6.88 -5.48 8.47
N ALA A 39 -8.09 -5.06 8.83
CA ALA A 39 -9.33 -5.74 8.46
C ALA A 39 -9.50 -5.82 6.93
N PHE A 40 -9.33 -4.70 6.22
CA PHE A 40 -9.47 -4.64 4.77
C PHE A 40 -8.44 -5.52 4.05
N THR A 41 -7.20 -5.54 4.53
CA THR A 41 -6.11 -6.29 3.88
C THR A 41 -6.07 -7.77 4.23
N ALA A 42 -6.46 -8.15 5.45
CA ALA A 42 -6.50 -9.55 5.88
C ALA A 42 -7.71 -10.29 5.32
N LYS A 43 -8.85 -9.61 5.20
CA LYS A 43 -10.09 -10.17 4.63
C LYS A 43 -10.74 -9.16 3.68
N PRO A 44 -10.21 -9.03 2.45
CA PRO A 44 -10.80 -8.14 1.46
C PRO A 44 -12.27 -8.46 1.21
N PRO A 45 -13.14 -7.44 1.04
CA PRO A 45 -14.52 -7.64 0.62
C PRO A 45 -14.63 -8.45 -0.69
N ARG A 46 -15.75 -9.14 -0.89
CA ARG A 46 -15.96 -10.02 -2.06
C ARG A 46 -15.90 -9.29 -3.40
N ASP A 47 -16.24 -8.00 -3.41
CA ASP A 47 -16.22 -7.12 -4.56
C ASP A 47 -14.86 -6.41 -4.75
N ALA A 48 -13.85 -6.75 -3.95
CA ALA A 48 -12.50 -6.25 -4.16
C ALA A 48 -11.75 -7.07 -5.21
N GLU A 49 -11.10 -6.39 -6.14
CA GLU A 49 -10.12 -6.99 -7.05
C GLU A 49 -8.74 -7.05 -6.35
N THR A 50 -7.97 -8.10 -6.66
CA THR A 50 -6.60 -8.26 -6.14
C THR A 50 -5.62 -8.59 -7.26
N VAL A 51 -4.42 -8.00 -7.19
CA VAL A 51 -3.33 -8.27 -8.15
C VAL A 51 -2.03 -8.45 -7.41
N LYS A 52 -1.34 -9.56 -7.66
CA LYS A 52 0.00 -9.82 -7.14
C LYS A 52 1.05 -9.27 -8.11
N ARG A 53 1.93 -8.40 -7.61
CA ARG A 53 3.04 -7.83 -8.38
C ARG A 53 4.24 -8.79 -8.42
N PRO A 54 5.13 -8.68 -9.42
CA PRO A 54 6.33 -9.51 -9.50
C PRO A 54 7.31 -9.35 -8.33
N ASN A 55 7.32 -8.18 -7.67
CA ASN A 55 8.10 -7.95 -6.44
C ASN A 55 7.52 -8.65 -5.20
N GLY A 56 6.36 -9.31 -5.33
CA GLY A 56 5.68 -10.04 -4.27
C GLY A 56 4.64 -9.24 -3.49
N ASP A 57 4.50 -7.93 -3.73
CA ASP A 57 3.43 -7.15 -3.10
C ASP A 57 2.06 -7.51 -3.71
N THR A 58 1.00 -7.41 -2.92
CA THR A 58 -0.39 -7.56 -3.37
C THR A 58 -1.07 -6.20 -3.35
N LEU A 59 -1.68 -5.83 -4.48
CA LEU A 59 -2.57 -4.69 -4.60
C LEU A 59 -4.01 -5.15 -4.41
N ILE A 60 -4.82 -4.35 -3.73
CA ILE A 60 -6.23 -4.62 -3.45
C ILE A 60 -7.01 -3.36 -3.80
N TYR A 61 -8.09 -3.49 -4.56
CA TYR A 61 -8.96 -2.37 -4.90
C TYR A 61 -10.43 -2.77 -4.79
N GLN A 62 -11.21 -2.02 -4.02
CA GLN A 62 -12.66 -2.17 -3.93
C GLN A 62 -13.34 -0.97 -4.57
N ALA A 63 -14.04 -1.18 -5.69
CA ALA A 63 -14.67 -0.10 -6.45
C ALA A 63 -15.82 0.58 -5.69
N SER A 64 -16.62 -0.19 -4.94
CA SER A 64 -17.82 0.32 -4.24
C SER A 64 -17.52 1.38 -3.17
N THR A 65 -16.35 1.29 -2.53
CA THR A 65 -15.90 2.24 -1.50
C THR A 65 -14.76 3.11 -1.99
N ASN A 66 -14.32 2.91 -3.23
CA ASN A 66 -13.11 3.48 -3.80
C ASN A 66 -11.88 3.26 -2.88
N THR A 67 -11.70 2.05 -2.36
CA THR A 67 -10.61 1.74 -1.41
C THR A 67 -9.48 1.03 -2.10
N PHE A 68 -8.27 1.58 -2.03
CA PHE A 68 -7.05 0.94 -2.49
C PHE A 68 -6.12 0.61 -1.33
N ALA A 69 -5.49 -0.56 -1.36
CA ALA A 69 -4.46 -0.95 -0.41
C ALA A 69 -3.29 -1.70 -1.06
N VAL A 70 -2.14 -1.66 -0.39
CA VAL A 70 -0.95 -2.43 -0.76
C VAL A 70 -0.50 -3.25 0.42
N VAL A 71 -0.26 -4.54 0.19
CA VAL A 71 0.27 -5.49 1.18
C VAL A 71 1.63 -5.97 0.69
N ALA A 72 2.61 -5.98 1.59
CA ALA A 72 3.93 -6.52 1.30
C ALA A 72 3.89 -8.04 1.13
N ARG A 73 4.94 -8.61 0.53
CA ARG A 73 5.08 -10.07 0.37
C ARG A 73 4.95 -10.85 1.68
N ASP A 74 5.36 -10.27 2.80
CA ASP A 74 5.30 -10.87 4.14
C ASP A 74 3.92 -10.72 4.82
N GLY A 75 2.94 -10.11 4.14
CA GLY A 75 1.60 -9.85 4.68
C GLY A 75 1.46 -8.51 5.38
N THR A 76 2.54 -7.72 5.54
CA THR A 76 2.47 -6.43 6.22
C THR A 76 1.76 -5.38 5.36
N PRO A 77 0.69 -4.72 5.85
CA PRO A 77 0.08 -3.61 5.15
C PRO A 77 1.06 -2.45 4.95
N ARG A 78 1.18 -1.96 3.71
CA ARG A 78 2.06 -0.82 3.37
C ARG A 78 1.32 0.51 3.40
N THR A 79 0.09 0.55 2.88
CA THR A 79 -0.78 1.73 2.80
C THR A 79 -2.23 1.34 2.51
N MET A 80 -3.17 2.24 2.80
CA MET A 80 -4.56 2.24 2.35
C MET A 80 -4.98 3.69 2.08
N PHE A 81 -5.76 3.96 1.03
CA PHE A 81 -6.28 5.31 0.70
C PHE A 81 -7.40 5.22 -0.34
N LYS A 82 -8.12 6.33 -0.53
CA LYS A 82 -9.07 6.49 -1.63
C LYS A 82 -8.40 7.20 -2.80
N PRO A 83 -8.15 6.55 -3.95
CA PRO A 83 -7.49 7.22 -5.08
C PRO A 83 -8.41 8.27 -5.69
N THR A 84 -7.83 9.42 -6.06
CA THR A 84 -8.56 10.54 -6.65
C THR A 84 -9.27 10.16 -7.96
N THR A 85 -8.64 9.34 -8.80
CA THR A 85 -9.17 8.91 -10.10
C THR A 85 -9.85 7.53 -10.06
N GLY A 86 -10.05 6.96 -8.86
CA GLY A 86 -10.85 5.75 -8.68
C GLY A 86 -10.43 4.57 -9.54
N ALA A 87 -11.37 4.09 -10.37
CA ALA A 87 -11.15 2.94 -11.24
C ALA A 87 -10.03 3.16 -12.28
N ASP A 88 -9.80 4.40 -12.71
CA ASP A 88 -8.71 4.72 -13.64
C ASP A 88 -7.35 4.52 -12.94
N TYR A 89 -7.23 4.95 -11.67
CA TYR A 89 -6.04 4.65 -10.87
C TYR A 89 -5.82 3.13 -10.77
N TRP A 90 -6.89 2.36 -10.57
CA TRP A 90 -6.78 0.90 -10.53
C TRP A 90 -6.31 0.30 -11.86
N ALA A 91 -6.85 0.76 -12.99
CA ALA A 91 -6.41 0.33 -14.31
C ALA A 91 -4.92 0.67 -14.57
N GLU A 92 -4.47 1.84 -14.14
CA GLU A 92 -3.05 2.23 -14.18
C GLU A 92 -2.18 1.31 -13.32
N GLN A 93 -2.61 0.99 -12.09
CA GLN A 93 -1.86 0.10 -11.21
C GLN A 93 -1.74 -1.33 -11.77
N LYS A 94 -2.75 -1.81 -12.51
CA LYS A 94 -2.71 -3.11 -13.20
C LYS A 94 -1.73 -3.12 -14.37
N THR A 95 -1.63 -2.00 -15.09
CA THR A 95 -0.80 -1.88 -16.31
C THR A 95 0.62 -1.42 -16.03
N ALA A 96 0.87 -0.85 -14.84
CA ALA A 96 2.20 -0.57 -14.32
C ALA A 96 2.95 -1.88 -14.05
N ALA A 97 3.45 -2.49 -15.12
CA ALA A 97 4.45 -3.56 -15.10
C ALA A 97 5.63 -3.17 -14.19
N PRO A 98 6.40 -4.13 -13.63
CA PRO A 98 7.57 -3.79 -12.85
C PRO A 98 8.58 -3.09 -13.75
N ARG A 99 8.60 -1.75 -13.76
CA ARG A 99 9.69 -0.95 -14.36
C ARG A 99 10.93 -1.01 -13.47
N PHE A 100 11.31 -2.20 -13.02
CA PHE A 100 12.52 -2.49 -12.26
C PHE A 100 13.39 -3.42 -13.09
N GLY A 101 14.08 -2.84 -14.08
CA GLY A 101 15.00 -3.58 -14.95
C GLY A 101 15.78 -2.71 -15.94
N GLN A 102 15.29 -1.50 -16.28
CA GLN A 102 16.00 -0.57 -17.17
C GLN A 102 16.13 0.80 -16.52
N ARG A 103 16.98 0.88 -15.49
CA ARG A 103 17.76 2.09 -15.24
C ARG A 103 18.96 1.70 -14.39
N ARG A 104 20.13 1.76 -15.04
CA ARG A 104 21.50 1.67 -14.51
C ARG A 104 22.14 0.27 -14.44
N GLN A 105 22.21 -0.40 -15.58
CA GLN A 105 23.46 -1.05 -15.98
C GLN A 105 24.04 -0.25 -17.15
N SER A 106 24.68 0.86 -16.81
CA SER A 106 25.69 1.49 -17.66
C SER A 106 26.96 1.44 -16.84
N THR A 107 27.58 0.26 -16.76
CA THR A 107 28.96 0.11 -16.29
C THR A 107 29.89 0.17 -17.51
N PRO A 108 31.18 0.45 -17.28
CA PRO A 108 31.94 1.54 -17.89
C PRO A 108 32.49 1.16 -19.27
N THR A 109 32.80 2.15 -20.11
CA THR A 109 33.71 1.95 -21.24
C THR A 109 34.87 2.90 -21.09
N ALA A 110 36.04 2.28 -20.96
CA ALA A 110 37.35 2.88 -20.92
C ALA A 110 37.68 3.62 -22.22
N SER A 111 38.47 4.68 -22.10
CA SER A 111 39.70 4.90 -22.89
C SER A 111 40.57 5.91 -22.14
#